data_AF-A0A1Y1Y256-F1
#
_entry.id   AF-A0A1Y1Y256-F1
#
_cell.length_a   1.000
_cell.length_b   1.000
_cell.length_c   1.000
_cell.angle_alpha   90.00
_cell.angle_beta   90.00
_cell.angle_gamma   90.00
#
_symmetry.space_group_name_H-M   'P 1'
#
loop_
_entity.id
_entity.type
_entity.pdbx_description
1 polymer ?
#
loop_
_entity_poly.entity_id
_entity_poly.type
_entity_poly.pdbx_seq_one_letter_code
_entity_poly.pdbx_strand_id
1 'polypeptide(L)'
;MCPEFEREEREYQKNLDKFELIPGTTKLDRLRAVKAYHRPAAGNEQPLPCDVRSPEVLTIVGRGQGLEDSHAFVRDRTRSIRQDFTFQNCRDLVAVSAHERIARYHILCLHQLCQSPNFSEQQEVEQLQKVLLSLQEFYEDLREDGISCPNEAEFRAYNIVMHLREPDIARQAQLYPREIFRSPMVQLALTFHGLCQCNNLYFKRNMPANCEASLNFFSKLFKLMRKPDTPYLMACLLEWHLADVRRNALKAMNKAYLYQAPGILLSELTDLLWFDDDEHTLETCEGHGLEVVHEPALAVKFRKKDPTTKRLVFYEINPPPKQTRSFKLVESKRAGLSNVEIINGPRVDQSLPVPAPAPTPTPTPTPTSIPTPVTPRGRSLSELASKIPPSTGSKSTTKRKKRKQRKSISAT
;
A
#
# COMPACT_ATOMS: atom_id res chain seq x y z
N MET A 1 -24.58 0.33 -12.11
CA MET A 1 -23.14 0.12 -11.86
C MET A 1 -22.34 -0.24 -13.13
N CYS A 2 -22.99 -0.28 -14.31
CA CYS A 2 -22.38 -0.56 -15.61
C CYS A 2 -23.06 0.34 -16.67
N PRO A 3 -22.32 0.96 -17.60
CA PRO A 3 -22.88 1.72 -18.73
C PRO A 3 -23.83 0.88 -19.59
N GLU A 4 -24.81 1.53 -20.21
CA GLU A 4 -25.82 0.87 -21.06
C GLU A 4 -25.21 0.13 -22.25
N PHE A 5 -24.33 0.80 -22.98
CA PHE A 5 -23.68 0.23 -24.14
C PHE A 5 -22.89 -1.05 -23.79
N GLU A 6 -22.08 -1.00 -22.73
CA GLU A 6 -21.30 -2.16 -22.28
C GLU A 6 -22.19 -3.33 -21.87
N ARG A 7 -23.35 -3.07 -21.25
CA ARG A 7 -24.30 -4.13 -20.88
C ARG A 7 -24.78 -4.90 -22.10
N GLU A 8 -25.23 -4.18 -23.12
CA GLU A 8 -25.73 -4.77 -24.37
C GLU A 8 -24.61 -5.47 -25.14
N GLU A 9 -23.42 -4.87 -25.19
CA GLU A 9 -22.23 -5.47 -25.82
C GLU A 9 -21.85 -6.80 -25.16
N ARG A 10 -21.74 -6.84 -23.83
CA ARG A 10 -21.35 -8.06 -23.11
C ARG A 10 -22.43 -9.13 -23.12
N GLU A 11 -23.71 -8.75 -23.16
CA GLU A 11 -24.82 -9.69 -23.35
C GLU A 11 -24.77 -10.31 -24.76
N TYR A 12 -24.53 -9.51 -25.81
CA TYR A 12 -24.35 -9.98 -27.18
C TYR A 12 -23.15 -10.91 -27.34
N GLN A 13 -21.99 -10.53 -26.77
CA GLN A 13 -20.75 -11.30 -26.80
C GLN A 13 -20.77 -12.52 -25.86
N LYS A 14 -21.83 -12.71 -25.05
CA LYS A 14 -21.93 -13.74 -24.00
C LYS A 14 -20.76 -13.70 -23.01
N ASN A 15 -20.28 -12.50 -22.71
CA ASN A 15 -19.15 -12.24 -21.81
C ASN A 15 -19.62 -11.65 -20.48
N LEU A 16 -20.56 -12.35 -19.84
CA LEU A 16 -21.15 -11.97 -18.56
C LEU A 16 -20.66 -12.90 -17.46
N ASP A 17 -20.37 -12.32 -16.30
CA ASP A 17 -20.01 -13.12 -15.12
C ASP A 17 -21.27 -13.69 -14.46
N LYS A 18 -21.15 -14.86 -13.81
CA LYS A 18 -22.23 -15.50 -13.02
C LYS A 18 -22.85 -14.55 -12.00
N PHE A 19 -22.08 -13.58 -11.47
CA PHE A 19 -22.58 -12.60 -10.51
C PHE A 19 -23.48 -11.51 -11.12
N GLU A 20 -23.46 -11.34 -12.44
CA GLU A 20 -24.21 -10.32 -13.17
C GLU A 20 -25.49 -10.87 -13.82
N LEU A 21 -25.70 -12.18 -13.78
CA LEU A 21 -26.86 -12.84 -14.37
C LEU A 21 -28.06 -12.86 -13.42
N ILE A 22 -29.26 -12.89 -13.99
CA ILE A 22 -30.48 -13.23 -13.24
C ILE A 22 -30.38 -14.71 -12.83
N PRO A 23 -30.55 -15.07 -11.54
CA PRO A 23 -30.43 -16.45 -11.07
C PRO A 23 -31.27 -17.42 -11.89
N GLY A 24 -30.65 -18.51 -12.37
CA GLY A 24 -31.31 -19.54 -13.17
C GLY A 24 -31.48 -19.20 -14.66
N THR A 25 -30.96 -18.06 -15.13
CA THR A 25 -31.00 -17.68 -16.55
C THR A 25 -29.62 -17.28 -17.07
N THR A 26 -29.51 -17.13 -18.40
CA THR A 26 -28.33 -16.55 -19.06
C THR A 26 -28.51 -15.06 -19.40
N LYS A 27 -29.55 -14.42 -18.86
CA LYS A 27 -29.86 -13.00 -19.12
C LYS A 27 -29.18 -12.10 -18.10
N LEU A 28 -28.79 -10.92 -18.56
CA LEU A 28 -28.18 -9.90 -17.72
C LEU A 28 -29.18 -9.36 -16.68
N ASP A 29 -28.74 -9.25 -15.42
CA ASP A 29 -29.42 -8.44 -14.41
C ASP A 29 -28.83 -7.02 -14.40
N ARG A 30 -29.62 -6.05 -14.88
CA ARG A 30 -29.24 -4.63 -14.97
C ARG A 30 -28.83 -4.02 -13.63
N LEU A 31 -29.36 -4.52 -12.51
CA LEU A 31 -29.05 -4.04 -11.15
C LEU A 31 -27.79 -4.67 -10.58
N ARG A 32 -27.35 -5.80 -11.13
CA ARG A 32 -26.13 -6.52 -10.69
C ARG A 32 -24.94 -6.26 -11.61
N ALA A 33 -25.17 -5.85 -12.85
CA ALA A 33 -24.14 -5.56 -13.84
C ALA A 33 -23.16 -4.47 -13.34
N VAL A 34 -21.87 -4.77 -13.40
CA VAL A 34 -20.79 -3.86 -13.02
C VAL A 34 -19.84 -3.68 -14.21
N LYS A 35 -19.46 -2.43 -14.50
CA LYS A 35 -18.49 -2.10 -15.57
C LYS A 35 -17.21 -2.95 -15.43
N ALA A 36 -16.87 -3.70 -16.48
CA ALA A 36 -15.64 -4.47 -16.55
C ALA A 36 -14.42 -3.55 -16.72
N TYR A 37 -13.22 -4.04 -16.40
CA TYR A 37 -12.00 -3.27 -16.68
C TYR A 37 -11.65 -3.36 -18.16
N HIS A 38 -11.45 -2.19 -18.80
CA HIS A 38 -11.02 -2.13 -20.18
C HIS A 38 -9.55 -1.77 -20.26
N ARG A 39 -8.73 -2.61 -20.89
CA ARG A 39 -7.30 -2.33 -21.02
C ARG A 39 -7.09 -1.15 -21.98
N PRO A 40 -6.40 -0.07 -21.58
CA PRO A 40 -6.00 0.95 -22.52
C PRO A 40 -5.03 0.33 -23.55
N ALA A 41 -5.37 0.42 -24.83
CA ALA A 41 -4.50 0.05 -25.94
C ALA A 41 -4.30 1.26 -26.85
N ALA A 42 -3.14 1.34 -27.50
CA ALA A 42 -2.86 2.42 -28.44
C ALA A 42 -3.88 2.37 -29.59
N GLY A 43 -4.56 3.49 -29.83
CA GLY A 43 -5.62 3.59 -30.84
C GLY A 43 -7.04 3.37 -30.31
N ASN A 44 -7.23 3.00 -29.04
CA ASN A 44 -8.56 3.03 -28.44
C ASN A 44 -9.03 4.48 -28.29
N GLU A 45 -10.27 4.74 -28.63
CA GLU A 45 -10.90 6.04 -28.40
C GLU A 45 -10.99 6.32 -26.88
N GLN A 46 -10.95 7.61 -26.53
CA GLN A 46 -11.21 8.02 -25.16
C GLN A 46 -12.64 7.63 -24.78
N PRO A 47 -12.86 7.07 -23.58
CA PRO A 47 -14.20 6.68 -23.16
C PRO A 47 -15.12 7.89 -23.13
N LEU A 48 -16.36 7.73 -23.56
CA LEU A 48 -17.35 8.79 -23.49
C LEU A 48 -17.70 9.08 -22.02
N PRO A 49 -18.17 10.30 -21.69
CA PRO A 49 -18.61 10.61 -20.33
C PRO A 49 -19.67 9.63 -19.80
N CYS A 50 -20.56 9.12 -20.66
CA CYS A 50 -21.58 8.13 -20.29
C CYS A 50 -21.00 6.74 -19.96
N ASP A 51 -19.78 6.45 -20.41
CA ASP A 51 -19.10 5.19 -20.15
C ASP A 51 -18.35 5.21 -18.82
N VAL A 52 -18.17 6.38 -18.21
CA VAL A 52 -17.46 6.54 -16.95
C VAL A 52 -18.45 6.71 -15.80
N ARG A 53 -18.31 5.89 -14.75
CA ARG A 53 -19.29 5.86 -13.66
C ARG A 53 -19.03 6.95 -12.63
N SER A 54 -20.10 7.44 -12.01
CA SER A 54 -20.01 8.33 -10.86
C SER A 54 -19.53 7.60 -9.60
N PRO A 55 -18.79 8.30 -8.71
CA PRO A 55 -18.21 7.72 -7.49
C PRO A 55 -19.20 7.04 -6.53
N GLU A 56 -20.45 7.51 -6.50
CA GLU A 56 -21.52 7.03 -5.60
C GLU A 56 -21.95 5.57 -5.87
N VAL A 57 -21.60 5.02 -7.03
CA VAL A 57 -22.10 3.73 -7.53
C VAL A 57 -21.11 2.58 -7.24
N LEU A 58 -19.98 2.85 -6.57
CA LEU A 58 -18.81 1.98 -6.45
C LEU A 58 -18.81 1.13 -5.17
N THR A 59 -19.93 0.50 -4.82
CA THR A 59 -20.11 -0.28 -3.57
C THR A 59 -20.09 -1.80 -3.78
N ILE A 60 -19.19 -2.33 -4.61
CA ILE A 60 -19.08 -3.78 -4.80
C ILE A 60 -17.91 -4.30 -3.98
N VAL A 61 -18.14 -4.45 -2.68
CA VAL A 61 -17.39 -5.43 -1.92
C VAL A 61 -18.37 -6.20 -1.05
N GLY A 62 -18.58 -7.49 -1.35
CA GLY A 62 -19.45 -8.38 -0.56
C GLY A 62 -20.76 -8.87 -1.20
N ARG A 63 -20.96 -8.77 -2.53
CA ARG A 63 -22.19 -9.29 -3.20
C ARG A 63 -22.08 -10.74 -3.74
N GLY A 64 -21.10 -11.52 -3.30
CA GLY A 64 -20.82 -12.87 -3.80
C GLY A 64 -21.00 -13.97 -2.74
N GLN A 65 -21.42 -15.15 -3.18
CA GLN A 65 -21.19 -16.40 -2.43
C GLN A 65 -19.68 -16.65 -2.44
N GLY A 66 -19.03 -16.68 -1.27
CA GLY A 66 -17.60 -16.98 -1.13
C GLY A 66 -16.63 -15.87 -1.61
N LEU A 67 -15.52 -15.67 -0.87
CA LEU A 67 -14.47 -14.74 -1.27
C LEU A 67 -13.68 -15.24 -2.49
N GLU A 68 -13.33 -16.53 -2.50
CA GLU A 68 -12.57 -17.16 -3.58
C GLU A 68 -13.34 -17.14 -4.91
N ASP A 69 -14.61 -17.55 -4.88
CA ASP A 69 -15.51 -17.59 -6.02
C ASP A 69 -15.70 -16.23 -6.69
N SER A 70 -15.73 -15.17 -5.90
CA SER A 70 -15.95 -13.80 -6.38
C SER A 70 -14.66 -13.02 -6.62
N HIS A 71 -13.48 -13.58 -6.29
CA HIS A 71 -12.22 -12.84 -6.29
C HIS A 71 -11.87 -12.26 -7.67
N ALA A 72 -11.90 -13.09 -8.71
CA ALA A 72 -11.55 -12.69 -10.07
C ALA A 72 -12.47 -11.56 -10.58
N PHE A 73 -13.78 -11.69 -10.31
CA PHE A 73 -14.78 -10.68 -10.63
C PHE A 73 -14.52 -9.38 -9.88
N VAL A 74 -14.44 -9.43 -8.54
CA VAL A 74 -14.27 -8.21 -7.72
C VAL A 74 -12.95 -7.52 -8.05
N ARG A 75 -11.86 -8.25 -8.25
CA ARG A 75 -10.55 -7.68 -8.62
C ARG A 75 -10.59 -6.96 -9.98
N ASP A 76 -11.28 -7.54 -10.96
CA ASP A 76 -11.48 -6.87 -12.26
C ASP A 76 -12.30 -5.58 -12.09
N ARG A 77 -13.41 -5.68 -11.35
CA ARG A 77 -14.31 -4.55 -11.13
C ARG A 77 -13.66 -3.43 -10.32
N THR A 78 -12.89 -3.73 -9.26
CA THR A 78 -12.16 -2.70 -8.50
C THR A 78 -11.09 -2.02 -9.34
N ARG A 79 -10.46 -2.73 -10.28
CA ARG A 79 -9.55 -2.12 -11.26
C ARG A 79 -10.28 -1.16 -12.21
N SER A 80 -11.45 -1.54 -12.71
CA SER A 80 -12.32 -0.69 -13.52
C SER A 80 -12.74 0.57 -12.76
N ILE A 81 -13.09 0.43 -11.49
CA ILE A 81 -13.46 1.54 -10.60
C ILE A 81 -12.32 2.57 -10.50
N ARG A 82 -11.10 2.12 -10.23
CA ARG A 82 -9.92 3.00 -10.14
C ARG A 82 -9.59 3.69 -11.46
N GLN A 83 -9.78 2.98 -12.56
CA GLN A 83 -9.62 3.53 -13.90
C GLN A 83 -10.63 4.67 -14.16
N ASP A 84 -11.88 4.51 -13.72
CA ASP A 84 -12.91 5.56 -13.86
C ASP A 84 -12.56 6.83 -13.07
N PHE A 85 -12.01 6.70 -11.86
CA PHE A 85 -11.50 7.85 -11.09
C PHE A 85 -10.37 8.58 -11.82
N THR A 86 -9.47 7.80 -12.43
CA THR A 86 -8.34 8.35 -13.19
C THR A 86 -8.81 9.10 -14.43
N PHE A 87 -9.79 8.56 -15.17
CA PHE A 87 -10.36 9.24 -16.33
C PHE A 87 -11.07 10.54 -15.98
N GLN A 88 -11.73 10.60 -14.83
CA GLN A 88 -12.39 11.81 -14.33
C GLN A 88 -11.43 12.79 -13.66
N ASN A 89 -10.16 12.41 -13.45
CA ASN A 89 -9.22 13.12 -12.59
C ASN A 89 -9.83 13.45 -11.20
N CYS A 90 -10.64 12.53 -10.66
CA CYS A 90 -11.32 12.69 -9.39
C CYS A 90 -10.45 12.14 -8.25
N ARG A 91 -10.08 13.01 -7.32
CA ARG A 91 -9.19 12.74 -6.17
C ARG A 91 -9.78 13.20 -4.84
N ASP A 92 -11.11 13.28 -4.77
CA ASP A 92 -11.83 13.74 -3.59
C ASP A 92 -11.95 12.68 -2.49
N LEU A 93 -12.68 13.00 -1.41
CA LEU A 93 -12.92 12.07 -0.30
C LEU A 93 -13.67 10.80 -0.72
N VAL A 94 -14.45 10.84 -1.80
CA VAL A 94 -15.14 9.65 -2.32
C VAL A 94 -14.14 8.73 -3.03
N ALA A 95 -13.22 9.31 -3.82
CA ALA A 95 -12.10 8.58 -4.41
C ALA A 95 -11.22 7.93 -3.34
N VAL A 96 -10.87 8.68 -2.29
CA VAL A 96 -10.13 8.15 -1.13
C VAL A 96 -10.89 6.99 -0.50
N SER A 97 -12.15 7.17 -0.10
CA SER A 97 -12.94 6.12 0.56
C SER A 97 -13.04 4.83 -0.28
N ALA A 98 -13.22 4.96 -1.60
CA ALA A 98 -13.24 3.81 -2.50
C ALA A 98 -11.88 3.09 -2.54
N HIS A 99 -10.77 3.84 -2.69
CA HIS A 99 -9.42 3.26 -2.73
C HIS A 99 -9.03 2.61 -1.39
N GLU A 100 -9.41 3.19 -0.27
CA GLU A 100 -9.21 2.63 1.06
C GLU A 100 -9.85 1.24 1.19
N ARG A 101 -11.12 1.12 0.80
CA ARG A 101 -11.84 -0.18 0.81
C ARG A 101 -11.22 -1.18 -0.16
N ILE A 102 -10.79 -0.74 -1.34
CA ILE A 102 -10.11 -1.59 -2.33
C ILE A 102 -8.77 -2.10 -1.78
N ALA A 103 -7.98 -1.25 -1.12
CA ALA A 103 -6.73 -1.66 -0.48
C ALA A 103 -6.99 -2.70 0.63
N ARG A 104 -7.96 -2.46 1.53
CA ARG A 104 -8.32 -3.44 2.57
C ARG A 104 -8.78 -4.78 1.98
N TYR A 105 -9.53 -4.76 0.87
CA TYR A 105 -9.92 -5.97 0.14
C TYR A 105 -8.69 -6.74 -0.38
N HIS A 106 -7.75 -6.07 -1.05
CA HIS A 106 -6.55 -6.75 -1.55
C HIS A 106 -5.69 -7.33 -0.44
N ILE A 107 -5.52 -6.61 0.67
CA ILE A 107 -4.81 -7.12 1.86
C ILE A 107 -5.48 -8.37 2.42
N LEU A 108 -6.82 -8.37 2.51
CA LEU A 108 -7.57 -9.54 2.96
C LEU A 108 -7.40 -10.73 2.03
N CYS A 109 -7.45 -10.51 0.72
CA CYS A 109 -7.28 -11.55 -0.30
C CYS A 109 -5.89 -12.18 -0.25
N LEU A 110 -4.82 -11.40 -0.02
CA LEU A 110 -3.47 -11.93 0.16
C LEU A 110 -3.42 -13.01 1.25
N HIS A 111 -4.12 -12.81 2.36
CA HIS A 111 -4.17 -13.80 3.43
C HIS A 111 -5.17 -14.94 3.18
N GLN A 112 -6.42 -14.61 2.83
CA GLN A 112 -7.49 -15.62 2.74
C GLN A 112 -7.36 -16.54 1.51
N LEU A 113 -6.69 -16.09 0.45
CA LEU A 113 -6.58 -16.81 -0.83
C LEU A 113 -5.15 -17.27 -1.16
N CYS A 114 -4.15 -17.06 -0.28
CA CYS A 114 -2.75 -17.41 -0.57
C CYS A 114 -2.52 -18.88 -0.99
N GLN A 115 -3.36 -19.78 -0.49
CA GLN A 115 -3.29 -21.22 -0.78
C GLN A 115 -4.26 -21.66 -1.90
N SER A 116 -5.08 -20.76 -2.45
CA SER A 116 -5.97 -21.09 -3.57
C SER A 116 -5.17 -21.30 -4.86
N PRO A 117 -5.44 -22.37 -5.64
CA PRO A 117 -4.70 -22.65 -6.87
C PRO A 117 -4.92 -21.60 -7.97
N ASN A 118 -6.06 -20.91 -7.95
CA ASN A 118 -6.44 -19.90 -8.94
C ASN A 118 -6.00 -18.48 -8.55
N PHE A 119 -5.37 -18.32 -7.39
CA PHE A 119 -4.94 -17.02 -6.88
C PHE A 119 -3.55 -16.65 -7.40
N SER A 120 -3.44 -15.43 -7.93
CA SER A 120 -2.16 -14.86 -8.37
C SER A 120 -1.69 -13.80 -7.38
N GLU A 121 -0.81 -14.20 -6.47
CA GLU A 121 -0.17 -13.30 -5.49
C GLU A 121 0.46 -12.08 -6.17
N GLN A 122 1.20 -12.29 -7.27
CA GLN A 122 1.85 -11.22 -8.01
C GLN A 122 0.85 -10.16 -8.52
N GLN A 123 -0.27 -10.59 -9.08
CA GLN A 123 -1.30 -9.66 -9.57
C GLN A 123 -1.95 -8.91 -8.42
N GLU A 124 -2.18 -9.58 -7.29
CA GLU A 124 -2.78 -8.97 -6.11
C GLU A 124 -1.86 -7.91 -5.48
N VAL A 125 -0.58 -8.25 -5.31
CA VAL A 125 0.47 -7.33 -4.84
C VAL A 125 0.58 -6.12 -5.77
N GLU A 126 0.61 -6.32 -7.09
CA GLU A 126 0.69 -5.22 -8.05
C GLU A 126 -0.54 -4.30 -7.96
N GLN A 127 -1.74 -4.85 -7.81
CA GLN A 127 -2.94 -4.02 -7.62
C GLN A 127 -2.87 -3.25 -6.31
N LEU A 128 -2.51 -3.89 -5.20
CA LEU A 128 -2.40 -3.26 -3.89
C LEU A 128 -1.37 -2.11 -3.90
N GLN A 129 -0.18 -2.33 -4.46
CA GLN A 129 0.85 -1.30 -4.60
C GLN A 129 0.35 -0.08 -5.37
N LYS A 130 -0.35 -0.30 -6.49
CA LYS A 130 -0.93 0.79 -7.28
C LYS A 130 -2.01 1.54 -6.50
N VAL A 131 -2.83 0.84 -5.71
CA VAL A 131 -3.87 1.49 -4.88
C VAL A 131 -3.22 2.33 -3.78
N LEU A 132 -2.23 1.78 -3.08
CA LEU A 132 -1.52 2.48 -2.01
C LEU A 132 -0.79 3.72 -2.52
N LEU A 133 -0.16 3.63 -3.71
CA LEU A 133 0.47 4.76 -4.37
C LEU A 133 -0.54 5.87 -4.67
N SER A 134 -1.68 5.54 -5.29
CA SER A 134 -2.75 6.52 -5.55
C SER A 134 -3.25 7.17 -4.24
N LEU A 135 -3.39 6.39 -3.16
CA LEU A 135 -3.76 6.94 -1.85
C LEU A 135 -2.70 7.91 -1.31
N GLN A 136 -1.40 7.63 -1.48
CA GLN A 136 -0.35 8.57 -1.05
C GLN A 136 -0.51 9.93 -1.74
N GLU A 137 -0.74 9.92 -3.06
CA GLU A 137 -0.95 11.12 -3.87
C GLU A 137 -2.23 11.85 -3.44
N PHE A 138 -3.35 11.15 -3.26
CA PHE A 138 -4.61 11.78 -2.87
C PHE A 138 -4.53 12.46 -1.50
N TYR A 139 -3.84 11.84 -0.53
CA TYR A 139 -3.63 12.45 0.78
C TYR A 139 -2.73 13.69 0.72
N GLU A 140 -1.82 13.76 -0.24
CA GLU A 140 -0.97 14.94 -0.45
C GLU A 140 -1.79 16.07 -1.08
N ASP A 141 -2.51 15.81 -2.17
CA ASP A 141 -3.37 16.78 -2.85
C ASP A 141 -4.43 17.36 -1.89
N LEU A 142 -5.17 16.50 -1.18
CA LEU A 142 -6.21 16.96 -0.25
C LEU A 142 -5.63 17.76 0.92
N ARG A 143 -4.39 17.48 1.32
CA ARG A 143 -3.72 18.27 2.36
C ARG A 143 -3.34 19.66 1.85
N GLU A 144 -2.92 19.79 0.59
CA GLU A 144 -2.70 21.10 -0.04
C GLU A 144 -3.98 21.94 -0.06
N ASP A 145 -5.13 21.27 -0.25
CA ASP A 145 -6.47 21.88 -0.15
C ASP A 145 -6.95 22.11 1.30
N GLY A 146 -6.16 21.74 2.32
CA GLY A 146 -6.50 21.89 3.73
C GLY A 146 -7.53 20.88 4.25
N ILE A 147 -7.80 19.80 3.50
CA ILE A 147 -8.74 18.74 3.84
C ILE A 147 -8.00 17.61 4.56
N SER A 148 -8.48 17.25 5.75
CA SER A 148 -7.91 16.15 6.54
C SER A 148 -8.60 14.81 6.23
N CYS A 149 -7.82 13.75 6.09
CA CYS A 149 -8.31 12.39 5.84
C CYS A 149 -8.17 11.53 7.10
N PRO A 150 -9.28 11.02 7.70
CA PRO A 150 -9.23 10.38 9.01
C PRO A 150 -8.44 9.06 9.03
N ASN A 151 -8.44 8.31 7.92
CA ASN A 151 -7.77 7.02 7.84
C ASN A 151 -6.35 7.10 7.26
N GLU A 152 -5.81 8.29 7.00
CA GLU A 152 -4.50 8.43 6.34
C GLU A 152 -3.39 7.64 7.06
N ALA A 153 -3.36 7.68 8.40
CA ALA A 153 -2.38 6.97 9.20
C ALA A 153 -2.40 5.45 8.96
N GLU A 154 -3.57 4.86 8.75
CA GLU A 154 -3.75 3.43 8.47
C GLU A 154 -3.08 3.06 7.15
N PHE A 155 -3.36 3.79 6.09
CA PHE A 155 -2.85 3.47 4.74
C PHE A 155 -1.39 3.88 4.54
N ARG A 156 -0.91 4.91 5.25
CA ARG A 156 0.53 5.21 5.35
C ARG A 156 1.27 4.06 6.04
N ALA A 157 0.68 3.47 7.09
CA ALA A 157 1.24 2.29 7.75
C ALA A 157 1.25 1.06 6.84
N TYR A 158 0.16 0.79 6.09
CA TYR A 158 0.15 -0.29 5.11
C TYR A 158 1.18 -0.09 3.99
N ASN A 159 1.39 1.15 3.52
CA ASN A 159 2.43 1.45 2.54
C ASN A 159 3.84 1.13 3.07
N ILE A 160 4.12 1.44 4.34
CA ILE A 160 5.40 1.07 4.99
C ILE A 160 5.54 -0.45 5.08
N VAL A 161 4.49 -1.15 5.49
CA VAL A 161 4.50 -2.62 5.63
C VAL A 161 4.63 -3.32 4.27
N MET A 162 4.00 -2.79 3.21
CA MET A 162 4.15 -3.32 1.85
C MET A 162 5.60 -3.26 1.35
N HIS A 163 6.37 -2.27 1.82
CA HIS A 163 7.75 -2.00 1.39
C HIS A 163 8.76 -2.16 2.54
N LEU A 164 8.56 -3.11 3.47
CA LEU A 164 9.38 -3.26 4.69
C LEU A 164 10.89 -3.32 4.46
N ARG A 165 11.34 -3.84 3.31
CA ARG A 165 12.77 -3.99 3.00
C ARG A 165 13.34 -2.86 2.16
N GLU A 166 12.52 -1.90 1.72
CA GLU A 166 13.02 -0.75 0.98
C GLU A 166 13.71 0.24 1.93
N PRO A 167 14.96 0.63 1.66
CA PRO A 167 15.71 1.48 2.58
C PRO A 167 15.14 2.90 2.69
N ASP A 168 14.49 3.38 1.62
CA ASP A 168 13.99 4.75 1.54
C ASP A 168 12.64 4.95 2.24
N ILE A 169 11.92 3.89 2.59
CA ILE A 169 10.55 4.00 3.13
C ILE A 169 10.52 4.73 4.48
N ALA A 170 11.52 4.49 5.34
CA ALA A 170 11.63 5.17 6.63
C ALA A 170 11.97 6.66 6.44
N ARG A 171 12.78 7.00 5.43
CA ARG A 171 13.10 8.39 5.08
C ARG A 171 11.87 9.12 4.53
N GLN A 172 11.09 8.46 3.68
CA GLN A 172 9.82 9.01 3.18
C GLN A 172 8.84 9.27 4.32
N ALA A 173 8.74 8.35 5.29
CA ALA A 173 7.86 8.53 6.43
C ALA A 173 8.20 9.76 7.29
N GLN A 174 9.46 10.19 7.34
CA GLN A 174 9.86 11.43 8.04
C GLN A 174 9.29 12.70 7.42
N LEU A 175 8.84 12.65 6.16
CA LEU A 175 8.21 13.77 5.46
C LEU A 175 6.71 13.89 5.79
N TYR A 176 6.11 12.86 6.41
CA TYR A 176 4.72 12.92 6.82
C TYR A 176 4.52 14.00 7.88
N PRO A 177 3.34 14.64 7.93
CA PRO A 177 3.03 15.57 9.00
C PRO A 177 3.14 14.91 10.37
N ARG A 178 3.52 15.73 11.35
CA ARG A 178 3.87 15.28 12.70
C ARG A 178 2.79 14.40 13.34
N GLU A 179 1.52 14.70 13.10
CA GLU A 179 0.38 13.95 13.64
C GLU A 179 0.29 12.55 13.03
N ILE A 180 0.44 12.43 11.71
CA ILE A 180 0.45 11.17 10.99
C ILE A 180 1.69 10.34 11.35
N PHE A 181 2.88 10.97 11.36
CA PHE A 181 4.12 10.30 11.72
C PHE A 181 4.06 9.71 13.13
N ARG A 182 3.52 10.46 14.09
CA ARG A 182 3.40 10.03 15.50
C ARG A 182 2.23 9.09 15.77
N SER A 183 1.39 8.82 14.77
CA SER A 183 0.26 7.92 14.95
C SER A 183 0.74 6.51 15.39
N PRO A 184 -0.01 5.82 16.26
CA PRO A 184 0.37 4.49 16.72
C PRO A 184 0.57 3.49 15.58
N MET A 185 -0.26 3.55 14.53
CA MET A 185 -0.17 2.66 13.37
C MET A 185 1.11 2.87 12.57
N VAL A 186 1.49 4.12 12.29
CA VAL A 186 2.73 4.42 11.55
C VAL A 186 3.96 4.06 12.38
N GLN A 187 3.98 4.37 13.68
CA GLN A 187 5.07 3.98 14.57
C GLN A 187 5.21 2.45 14.69
N LEU A 188 4.10 1.73 14.72
CA LEU A 188 4.10 0.27 14.70
C LEU A 188 4.70 -0.26 13.38
N ALA A 189 4.28 0.27 12.23
CA ALA A 189 4.83 -0.11 10.93
C ALA A 189 6.34 0.19 10.80
N LEU A 190 6.81 1.35 11.29
CA LEU A 190 8.24 1.69 11.34
C LEU A 190 9.02 0.75 12.28
N THR A 191 8.40 0.33 13.38
CA THR A 191 9.00 -0.67 14.27
C THR A 191 9.17 -2.00 13.54
N PHE A 192 8.15 -2.46 12.80
CA PHE A 192 8.27 -3.66 11.96
C PHE A 192 9.35 -3.49 10.89
N HIS A 193 9.41 -2.34 10.21
CA HIS A 193 10.46 -2.03 9.24
C HIS A 193 11.86 -2.23 9.85
N GLY A 194 12.12 -1.67 11.04
CA GLY A 194 13.40 -1.84 11.73
C GLY A 194 13.69 -3.29 12.13
N LEU A 195 12.68 -4.04 12.60
CA LEU A 195 12.85 -5.44 13.02
C LEU A 195 13.06 -6.41 11.84
N CYS A 196 12.53 -6.08 10.65
CA CYS A 196 12.68 -6.86 9.42
C CYS A 196 14.06 -6.72 8.74
N GLN A 197 14.85 -5.70 9.09
CA GLN A 197 16.15 -5.46 8.47
C GLN A 197 17.14 -6.58 8.76
N CYS A 198 17.94 -6.94 7.75
CA CYS A 198 18.96 -7.99 7.87
C CYS A 198 20.17 -7.73 6.96
N ASN A 199 21.29 -8.38 7.27
CA ASN A 199 22.56 -8.31 6.53
C ASN A 199 23.07 -9.70 6.10
N ASN A 200 22.14 -10.60 5.76
CA ASN A 200 22.47 -11.96 5.37
C ASN A 200 21.75 -12.40 4.09
N LEU A 201 21.22 -11.46 3.30
CA LEU A 201 20.64 -11.73 1.99
C LEU A 201 21.74 -12.05 0.99
N TYR A 202 21.46 -13.00 0.09
CA TYR A 202 22.30 -13.26 -1.06
C TYR A 202 22.20 -12.09 -2.04
N PHE A 203 23.34 -11.57 -2.50
CA PHE A 203 23.37 -10.46 -3.44
C PHE A 203 22.89 -10.93 -4.82
N LYS A 204 21.76 -10.42 -5.28
CA LYS A 204 21.22 -10.66 -6.62
C LYS A 204 20.69 -9.34 -7.18
N ARG A 205 20.81 -9.16 -8.50
CA ARG A 205 20.25 -8.00 -9.20
C ARG A 205 18.74 -7.91 -8.91
N ASN A 206 18.26 -6.72 -8.54
CA ASN A 206 16.86 -6.42 -8.17
C ASN A 206 16.37 -7.05 -6.86
N MET A 207 17.26 -7.46 -5.95
CA MET A 207 16.89 -7.81 -4.57
C MET A 207 17.13 -6.65 -3.62
N PRO A 208 16.41 -6.57 -2.49
CA PRO A 208 16.66 -5.57 -1.45
C PRO A 208 18.12 -5.61 -0.98
N ALA A 209 18.71 -4.44 -0.76
CA ALA A 209 20.06 -4.33 -0.26
C ALA A 209 20.15 -4.86 1.19
N ASN A 210 21.31 -5.41 1.54
CA ASN A 210 21.61 -5.70 2.93
C ASN A 210 21.73 -4.39 3.72
N CYS A 211 21.17 -4.38 4.93
CA CYS A 211 21.24 -3.24 5.84
C CYS A 211 22.40 -3.45 6.83
N GLU A 212 23.40 -2.58 6.80
CA GLU A 212 24.52 -2.60 7.75
C GLU A 212 24.05 -2.42 9.19
N ALA A 213 24.75 -3.05 10.13
CA ALA A 213 24.41 -3.04 11.56
C ALA A 213 22.96 -3.44 11.90
N SER A 214 22.27 -4.15 10.99
CA SER A 214 20.93 -4.66 11.25
C SER A 214 20.93 -5.76 12.32
N LEU A 215 19.89 -5.74 13.15
CA LEU A 215 19.76 -6.62 14.32
C LEU A 215 19.16 -7.99 13.96
N ASN A 216 18.42 -8.09 12.84
CA ASN A 216 17.68 -9.29 12.45
C ASN A 216 16.85 -9.87 13.60
N PHE A 217 16.09 -9.01 14.30
CA PHE A 217 15.35 -9.38 15.51
C PHE A 217 14.00 -10.07 15.20
N PHE A 218 14.07 -11.19 14.49
CA PHE A 218 12.91 -12.00 14.09
C PHE A 218 12.04 -12.42 15.28
N SER A 219 12.64 -12.79 16.42
CA SER A 219 11.88 -13.20 17.62
C SER A 219 11.07 -12.04 18.21
N LYS A 220 11.60 -10.81 18.19
CA LYS A 220 10.88 -9.61 18.63
C LYS A 220 9.79 -9.22 17.63
N LEU A 221 10.03 -9.44 16.33
CA LEU A 221 9.02 -9.25 15.28
C LEU A 221 7.80 -10.14 15.52
N PHE A 222 7.98 -11.45 15.69
CA PHE A 222 6.85 -12.35 15.92
C PHE A 222 6.10 -12.04 17.23
N LYS A 223 6.83 -11.73 18.30
CA LYS A 223 6.23 -11.28 19.57
C LYS A 223 5.41 -10.01 19.40
N LEU A 224 5.87 -9.06 18.58
CA LEU A 224 5.14 -7.83 18.28
C LEU A 224 3.91 -8.09 17.43
N MET A 225 4.02 -8.94 16.40
CA MET A 225 2.86 -9.37 15.60
C MET A 225 1.79 -9.99 16.48
N ARG A 226 2.14 -10.84 17.44
CA ARG A 226 1.17 -11.48 18.34
C ARG A 226 0.39 -10.51 19.22
N LYS A 227 0.95 -9.34 19.58
CA LYS A 227 0.28 -8.38 20.46
C LYS A 227 -1.09 -7.97 19.91
N PRO A 228 -2.11 -7.75 20.76
CA PRO A 228 -3.45 -7.35 20.33
C PRO A 228 -3.45 -6.01 19.59
N ASP A 229 -2.49 -5.13 19.90
CA ASP A 229 -2.34 -3.82 19.26
C ASP A 229 -1.99 -3.90 17.77
N THR A 230 -1.49 -5.05 17.28
CA THR A 230 -1.23 -5.25 15.85
C THR A 230 -2.54 -5.58 15.14
N PRO A 231 -3.06 -4.67 14.28
CA PRO A 231 -4.34 -4.84 13.59
C PRO A 231 -4.32 -6.04 12.64
N TYR A 232 -5.47 -6.67 12.46
CA TYR A 232 -5.60 -7.86 11.62
C TYR A 232 -5.08 -7.65 10.18
N LEU A 233 -5.50 -6.59 9.48
CA LEU A 233 -5.03 -6.33 8.11
C LEU A 233 -3.53 -6.05 8.03
N MET A 234 -2.95 -5.37 9.04
CA MET A 234 -1.50 -5.20 9.11
C MET A 234 -0.80 -6.55 9.29
N ALA A 235 -1.36 -7.44 10.11
CA ALA A 235 -0.84 -8.80 10.29
C ALA A 235 -0.94 -9.64 9.00
N CYS A 236 -2.04 -9.53 8.25
CA CYS A 236 -2.19 -10.14 6.92
C CYS A 236 -1.08 -9.68 5.96
N LEU A 237 -0.74 -8.40 5.99
CA LEU A 237 0.31 -7.85 5.11
C LEU A 237 1.71 -8.25 5.57
N LEU A 238 1.95 -8.33 6.89
CA LEU A 238 3.20 -8.85 7.45
C LEU A 238 3.41 -10.34 7.15
N GLU A 239 2.33 -11.12 7.06
CA GLU A 239 2.36 -12.54 6.72
C GLU A 239 3.12 -12.81 5.41
N TRP A 240 2.91 -11.95 4.42
CA TRP A 240 3.57 -12.01 3.12
C TRP A 240 5.11 -12.00 3.24
N HIS A 241 5.66 -11.36 4.28
CA HIS A 241 7.09 -11.31 4.54
C HIS A 241 7.64 -12.45 5.40
N LEU A 242 6.78 -13.30 5.99
CA LEU A 242 7.23 -14.26 7.00
C LEU A 242 8.15 -15.35 6.45
N ALA A 243 7.94 -15.78 5.20
CA ALA A 243 8.83 -16.73 4.54
C ALA A 243 10.27 -16.19 4.49
N ASP A 244 10.44 -14.92 4.11
CA ASP A 244 11.73 -14.24 4.10
C ASP A 244 12.32 -14.09 5.49
N VAL A 245 11.51 -13.68 6.47
CA VAL A 245 11.97 -13.51 7.86
C VAL A 245 12.44 -14.85 8.44
N ARG A 246 11.68 -15.94 8.25
CA ARG A 246 12.03 -17.30 8.69
C ARG A 246 13.29 -17.80 8.01
N ARG A 247 13.43 -17.63 6.69
CA ARG A 247 14.66 -17.96 5.96
C ARG A 247 15.87 -17.23 6.54
N ASN A 248 15.76 -15.92 6.76
CA ASN A 248 16.87 -15.11 7.28
C ASN A 248 17.21 -15.45 8.73
N ALA A 249 16.22 -15.84 9.54
CA ALA A 249 16.42 -16.35 10.88
C ALA A 249 17.20 -17.68 10.85
N LEU A 250 16.71 -18.67 10.08
CA LEU A 250 17.37 -19.97 9.91
C LEU A 250 18.80 -19.82 9.39
N LYS A 251 19.04 -18.92 8.43
CA LYS A 251 20.37 -18.62 7.91
C LYS A 251 21.31 -18.03 8.96
N ALA A 252 20.80 -17.11 9.80
CA ALA A 252 21.57 -16.55 10.90
C ALA A 252 21.89 -17.60 11.97
N MET A 253 20.92 -18.44 12.33
CA MET A 253 21.08 -19.57 13.25
C MET A 253 22.11 -20.58 12.72
N ASN A 254 22.04 -20.92 11.44
CA ASN A 254 22.97 -21.84 10.77
C ASN A 254 24.44 -21.39 10.84
N LYS A 255 24.67 -20.07 10.91
CA LYS A 255 26.00 -19.49 11.10
C LYS A 255 26.45 -19.48 12.56
N ALA A 256 25.52 -19.29 13.50
CA ALA A 256 25.80 -19.07 14.92
C ALA A 256 25.98 -20.37 15.72
N TYR A 257 25.11 -21.37 15.51
CA TYR A 257 25.13 -22.61 16.28
C TYR A 257 26.32 -23.52 15.94
N LEU A 258 26.77 -24.32 16.90
CA LEU A 258 27.86 -25.30 16.69
C LEU A 258 27.31 -26.61 16.13
N TYR A 259 28.03 -27.24 15.20
CA TYR A 259 27.61 -28.52 14.60
C TYR A 259 27.60 -29.68 15.62
N GLN A 260 28.44 -29.61 16.65
CA GLN A 260 28.52 -30.60 17.72
C GLN A 260 27.34 -30.52 18.70
N ALA A 261 26.55 -29.44 18.68
CA ALA A 261 25.36 -29.32 19.50
C ALA A 261 24.32 -30.38 19.07
N PRO A 262 23.45 -30.86 19.98
CA PRO A 262 22.45 -31.88 19.68
C PRO A 262 21.41 -31.44 18.64
N GLY A 263 21.35 -30.15 18.31
CA GLY A 263 20.30 -29.56 17.47
C GLY A 263 19.25 -28.86 18.34
N ILE A 264 18.31 -28.18 17.69
CA ILE A 264 17.13 -27.59 18.35
C ILE A 264 15.95 -28.50 18.06
N LEU A 265 15.13 -28.80 19.07
CA LEU A 265 13.93 -29.61 18.88
C LEU A 265 13.02 -28.96 17.82
N LEU A 266 12.39 -29.77 16.97
CA LEU A 266 11.54 -29.26 15.91
C LEU A 266 10.41 -28.39 16.48
N SER A 267 9.73 -28.87 17.52
CA SER A 267 8.66 -28.14 18.21
C SER A 267 9.13 -26.80 18.81
N GLU A 268 10.32 -26.76 19.41
CA GLU A 268 10.91 -25.51 19.90
C GLU A 268 11.19 -24.53 18.76
N LEU A 269 11.63 -25.04 17.60
CA LEU A 269 11.88 -24.23 16.43
C LEU A 269 10.57 -23.71 15.80
N THR A 270 9.54 -24.54 15.77
CA THR A 270 8.17 -24.20 15.35
C THR A 270 7.63 -23.05 16.20
N ASP A 271 7.76 -23.14 17.53
CA ASP A 271 7.34 -22.09 18.45
C ASP A 271 8.20 -20.82 18.36
N LEU A 272 9.51 -20.97 18.15
CA LEU A 272 10.45 -19.85 18.03
C LEU A 272 10.19 -19.02 16.75
N LEU A 273 9.93 -19.69 15.63
CA LEU A 273 9.71 -19.10 14.31
C LEU A 273 8.22 -18.95 13.95
N TRP A 274 7.36 -19.27 14.90
CA TRP A 274 5.90 -19.12 14.82
C TRP A 274 5.30 -19.77 13.57
N PHE A 275 5.71 -21.00 13.29
CA PHE A 275 5.00 -21.85 12.35
C PHE A 275 3.69 -22.34 12.98
N ASP A 276 2.70 -22.67 12.15
CA ASP A 276 1.44 -23.21 12.66
C ASP A 276 1.60 -24.68 13.07
N ASP A 277 2.42 -25.42 12.34
CA ASP A 277 2.64 -26.85 12.50
C ASP A 277 4.12 -27.24 12.31
N ASP A 278 4.47 -28.38 12.89
CA ASP A 278 5.81 -28.96 12.85
C ASP A 278 6.16 -29.45 11.44
N GLU A 279 5.17 -29.90 10.65
CA GLU A 279 5.35 -30.40 9.27
C GLU A 279 5.89 -29.31 8.34
N HIS A 280 5.29 -28.13 8.34
CA HIS A 280 5.75 -26.96 7.58
C HIS A 280 7.12 -26.48 8.07
N THR A 281 7.41 -26.59 9.37
CA THR A 281 8.74 -26.28 9.92
C THR A 281 9.79 -27.24 9.37
N LEU A 282 9.46 -28.53 9.34
CA LEU A 282 10.31 -29.60 8.81
C LEU A 282 10.58 -29.39 7.32
N GLU A 283 9.54 -29.23 6.51
CA GLU A 283 9.63 -28.97 5.06
C GLU A 283 10.50 -27.74 4.76
N THR A 284 10.33 -26.66 5.54
CA THR A 284 11.13 -25.44 5.38
C THR A 284 12.61 -25.69 5.69
N CYS A 285 12.90 -26.43 6.77
CA CYS A 285 14.28 -26.74 7.15
C CYS A 285 14.97 -27.64 6.13
N GLU A 286 14.30 -28.69 5.67
CA GLU A 286 14.79 -29.61 4.64
C GLU A 286 14.99 -28.90 3.30
N GLY A 287 14.05 -28.03 2.89
CA GLY A 287 14.15 -27.21 1.69
C GLY A 287 15.37 -26.28 1.70
N HIS A 288 15.81 -25.84 2.88
CA HIS A 288 17.05 -25.07 3.05
C HIS A 288 18.30 -25.94 3.24
N GLY A 289 18.19 -27.26 3.20
CA GLY A 289 19.31 -28.19 3.32
C GLY A 289 19.84 -28.38 4.75
N LEU A 290 19.04 -28.03 5.76
CA LEU A 290 19.38 -28.29 7.16
C LEU A 290 19.26 -29.78 7.45
N GLU A 291 20.06 -30.28 8.38
CA GLU A 291 20.07 -31.69 8.76
C GLU A 291 19.01 -31.95 9.82
N VAL A 292 18.14 -32.94 9.58
CA VAL A 292 17.09 -33.33 10.52
C VAL A 292 17.46 -34.67 11.15
N VAL A 293 17.54 -34.69 12.47
CA VAL A 293 17.80 -35.88 13.27
C VAL A 293 16.47 -36.38 13.83
N HIS A 294 16.19 -37.68 13.69
CA HIS A 294 14.91 -38.28 14.09
C HIS A 294 14.96 -38.91 15.49
N GLU A 295 16.14 -39.32 15.96
CA GLU A 295 16.33 -40.00 17.26
C GLU A 295 17.36 -39.24 18.12
N PRO A 296 17.17 -39.13 19.46
CA PRO A 296 16.06 -39.64 20.27
C PRO A 296 14.76 -38.81 20.17
N ALA A 297 14.84 -37.61 19.57
CA ALA A 297 13.69 -36.75 19.29
C ALA A 297 13.96 -35.97 18.00
N LEU A 298 12.88 -35.55 17.33
CA LEU A 298 12.96 -34.82 16.06
C LEU A 298 13.60 -33.44 16.28
N ALA A 299 14.80 -33.24 15.73
CA ALA A 299 15.61 -32.04 15.95
C ALA A 299 16.32 -31.57 14.68
N VAL A 300 16.52 -30.27 14.54
CA VAL A 300 17.22 -29.64 13.43
C VAL A 300 18.64 -29.27 13.84
N LYS A 301 19.62 -29.81 13.12
CA LYS A 301 21.04 -29.49 13.29
C LYS A 301 21.47 -28.38 12.34
N PHE A 302 22.25 -27.48 12.90
CA PHE A 302 22.81 -26.33 12.22
C PHE A 302 24.30 -26.52 11.95
N ARG A 303 24.83 -25.69 11.05
CA ARG A 303 26.24 -25.57 10.68
C ARG A 303 26.83 -26.82 10.00
N LYS A 304 25.98 -27.61 9.34
CA LYS A 304 26.43 -28.69 8.44
C LYS A 304 27.31 -28.11 7.33
N LYS A 305 28.45 -28.73 7.10
CA LYS A 305 29.35 -28.39 6.00
C LYS A 305 29.24 -29.43 4.91
N ASP A 306 29.30 -28.98 3.67
CA ASP A 306 29.42 -29.85 2.52
C ASP A 306 30.76 -30.63 2.60
N PRO A 307 30.76 -31.97 2.46
CA PRO A 307 31.97 -32.78 2.60
C PRO A 307 33.08 -32.39 1.62
N THR A 308 32.72 -31.92 0.43
CA THR A 308 33.63 -31.60 -0.67
C THR A 308 34.11 -30.16 -0.60
N THR A 309 33.19 -29.20 -0.54
CA THR A 309 33.50 -27.77 -0.61
C THR A 309 33.85 -27.15 0.75
N LYS A 310 33.57 -27.86 1.85
CA LYS A 310 33.71 -27.38 3.24
C LYS A 310 32.94 -26.10 3.57
N ARG A 311 32.05 -25.64 2.67
CA ARG A 311 31.16 -24.49 2.88
C ARG A 311 29.95 -24.90 3.71
N LEU A 312 29.36 -23.94 4.41
CA LEU A 312 28.11 -24.16 5.13
C LEU A 312 26.99 -24.45 4.13
N VAL A 313 26.23 -25.52 4.37
CA VAL A 313 25.07 -25.88 3.57
C VAL A 313 23.91 -24.98 3.98
N PHE A 314 23.40 -24.21 3.01
CA PHE A 314 22.13 -23.48 3.11
C PHE A 314 21.64 -23.16 1.70
N TYR A 315 20.54 -23.76 1.29
CA TYR A 315 19.99 -23.59 -0.06
C TYR A 315 19.05 -22.38 -0.14
N GLU A 316 19.25 -21.53 -1.14
CA GLU A 316 18.34 -20.44 -1.47
C GLU A 316 17.25 -20.98 -2.41
N ILE A 317 16.07 -21.25 -1.86
CA ILE A 317 14.92 -21.78 -2.61
C ILE A 317 14.50 -20.75 -3.67
N ASN A 318 14.48 -21.18 -4.94
CA ASN A 318 14.07 -20.35 -6.08
C ASN A 318 13.14 -21.17 -6.99
N PRO A 319 11.89 -20.73 -7.24
CA PRO A 319 11.25 -19.52 -6.70
C PRO A 319 11.07 -19.59 -5.16
N PRO A 320 10.95 -18.45 -4.46
CA PRO A 320 10.68 -18.45 -3.02
C PRO A 320 9.39 -19.24 -2.72
N PRO A 321 9.29 -19.86 -1.53
CA PRO A 321 8.09 -20.60 -1.16
C PRO A 321 6.88 -19.66 -1.15
N LYS A 322 5.72 -20.19 -1.55
CA LYS A 322 4.47 -19.44 -1.56
C LYS A 322 4.06 -19.06 -0.14
N GLN A 323 3.36 -17.93 0.00
CA GLN A 323 2.73 -17.55 1.25
C GLN A 323 1.82 -18.68 1.76
N THR A 324 1.95 -18.99 3.05
CA THR A 324 1.10 -19.95 3.76
C THR A 324 0.25 -19.19 4.76
N ARG A 325 -1.04 -19.52 4.82
CA ARG A 325 -1.99 -18.87 5.71
C ARG A 325 -1.62 -19.14 7.16
N SER A 326 -1.38 -18.09 7.94
CA SER A 326 -1.02 -18.21 9.35
C SER A 326 -2.24 -18.18 10.26
N PHE A 327 -2.53 -19.31 10.92
CA PHE A 327 -3.66 -19.39 11.85
C PHE A 327 -3.32 -18.80 13.22
N LYS A 328 -2.16 -19.16 13.78
CA LYS A 328 -1.74 -18.73 15.12
C LYS A 328 -1.47 -17.23 15.20
N LEU A 329 -0.77 -16.66 14.23
CA LEU A 329 -0.35 -15.25 14.27
C LEU A 329 -1.39 -14.28 13.69
N VAL A 330 -2.09 -14.68 12.62
CA VAL A 330 -2.90 -13.75 11.81
C VAL A 330 -4.38 -14.04 11.95
N GLU A 331 -4.86 -15.24 11.61
CA GLU A 331 -6.30 -15.54 11.65
C GLU A 331 -6.88 -15.40 13.07
N SER A 332 -6.10 -15.73 14.11
CA SER A 332 -6.49 -15.54 15.51
C SER A 332 -6.91 -14.10 15.86
N LYS A 333 -6.45 -13.11 15.08
CA LYS A 333 -6.77 -11.68 15.25
C LYS A 333 -8.03 -11.23 14.53
N ARG A 334 -8.59 -12.06 13.65
CA ARG A 334 -9.80 -11.71 12.90
C ARG A 334 -10.99 -11.45 13.82
N ALA A 335 -10.98 -12.04 15.01
CA ALA A 335 -11.98 -11.83 16.07
C ALA A 335 -13.43 -12.07 15.60
N GLY A 336 -13.64 -12.99 14.66
CA GLY A 336 -14.96 -13.32 14.12
C GLY A 336 -15.55 -12.30 13.16
N LEU A 337 -14.82 -11.23 12.79
CA LEU A 337 -15.30 -10.23 11.85
C LEU A 337 -15.49 -10.83 10.45
N SER A 338 -16.61 -10.47 9.82
CA SER A 338 -16.90 -10.82 8.43
C SER A 338 -15.97 -10.06 7.48
N ASN A 339 -15.81 -10.58 6.25
CA ASN A 339 -15.03 -9.91 5.22
C ASN A 339 -15.54 -8.49 4.95
N VAL A 340 -16.85 -8.29 4.98
CA VAL A 340 -17.49 -6.99 4.72
C VAL A 340 -17.15 -5.99 5.82
N GLU A 341 -17.17 -6.40 7.09
CA GLU A 341 -16.80 -5.54 8.22
C GLU A 341 -15.32 -5.14 8.16
N ILE A 342 -14.43 -6.09 7.88
CA ILE A 342 -13.00 -5.84 7.75
C ILE A 342 -12.71 -4.81 6.64
N ILE A 343 -13.39 -4.94 5.51
CA ILE A 343 -13.18 -4.07 4.34
C ILE A 343 -13.77 -2.68 4.54
N ASN A 344 -14.94 -2.60 5.17
CA ASN A 344 -15.55 -1.30 5.47
C ASN A 344 -14.78 -0.56 6.57
N GLY A 345 -14.02 -1.28 7.39
CA GLY A 345 -13.24 -0.72 8.48
C GLY A 345 -14.12 -0.19 9.62
N PRO A 346 -13.51 0.37 10.67
CA PRO A 346 -14.26 1.04 11.72
C PRO A 346 -15.05 2.20 11.13
N ARG A 347 -16.35 2.30 11.45
CA ARG A 347 -17.17 3.45 11.07
C ARG A 347 -16.61 4.68 11.77
N VAL A 348 -15.89 5.51 11.03
CA VAL A 348 -15.68 6.89 11.43
C VAL A 348 -17.03 7.56 11.25
N ASP A 349 -17.65 8.06 12.32
CA ASP A 349 -18.85 8.88 12.24
C ASP A 349 -18.52 10.13 11.40
N GLN A 350 -18.71 10.02 10.09
CA GLN A 350 -18.73 11.15 9.19
C GLN A 350 -20.08 11.83 9.34
N SER A 351 -20.31 12.54 10.44
CA SER A 351 -21.18 13.70 10.37
C SER A 351 -20.46 14.69 9.45
N LEU A 352 -20.70 14.60 8.15
CA LEU A 352 -20.34 15.65 7.20
C LEU A 352 -20.86 16.96 7.79
N PRO A 353 -20.02 17.97 8.05
CA PRO A 353 -20.53 19.29 8.35
C PRO A 353 -21.30 19.75 7.11
N VAL A 354 -22.62 19.71 7.17
CA VAL A 354 -23.46 20.43 6.21
C VAL A 354 -23.00 21.89 6.32
N PRO A 355 -22.51 22.53 5.24
CA PRO A 355 -22.22 23.95 5.29
C PRO A 355 -23.53 24.65 5.67
N ALA A 356 -23.52 25.32 6.82
CA ALA A 356 -24.67 26.05 7.31
C ALA A 356 -25.16 27.00 6.20
N PRO A 357 -26.48 27.04 5.90
CA PRO A 357 -27.00 27.97 4.93
C PRO A 357 -26.62 29.38 5.36
N ALA A 358 -26.00 30.13 4.44
CA ALA A 358 -25.59 31.50 4.67
C ALA A 358 -26.79 32.30 5.23
N PRO A 359 -26.60 33.10 6.30
CA PRO A 359 -27.68 33.89 6.85
C PRO A 359 -28.19 34.85 5.79
N THR A 360 -29.49 34.80 5.54
CA THR A 360 -30.21 35.72 4.65
C THR A 360 -29.99 37.15 5.15
N PRO A 361 -29.55 38.10 4.31
CA PRO A 361 -29.38 39.48 4.75
C PRO A 361 -30.75 40.05 5.15
N THR A 362 -30.88 40.40 6.42
CA THR A 362 -32.03 41.13 6.96
C THR A 362 -32.05 42.54 6.32
N PRO A 363 -33.21 43.03 5.83
CA PRO A 363 -33.27 44.36 5.23
C PRO A 363 -33.08 45.45 6.31
N THR A 364 -32.02 46.23 6.15
CA THR A 364 -31.76 47.45 6.94
C THR A 364 -32.85 48.48 6.67
N PRO A 365 -33.48 49.10 7.70
CA PRO A 365 -34.44 50.17 7.49
C PRO A 365 -33.75 51.44 6.98
N THR A 366 -34.39 52.07 6.01
CA THR A 366 -34.01 53.33 5.35
C THR A 366 -33.90 54.48 6.37
N PRO A 367 -32.85 55.30 6.35
CA PRO A 367 -32.82 56.53 7.14
C PRO A 367 -33.57 57.66 6.44
N THR A 368 -34.45 58.31 7.20
CA THR A 368 -35.19 59.52 6.83
C THR A 368 -34.24 60.71 6.61
N SER A 369 -34.56 61.50 5.59
CA SER A 369 -33.83 62.70 5.15
C SER A 369 -33.92 63.87 6.15
N ILE A 370 -32.80 64.58 6.30
CA ILE A 370 -32.74 65.94 6.88
C ILE A 370 -31.84 66.82 5.97
N PRO A 371 -32.16 68.12 5.78
CA PRO A 371 -31.67 68.91 4.65
C PRO A 371 -30.26 69.49 4.84
N THR A 372 -29.60 69.72 3.71
CA THR A 372 -28.32 70.42 3.54
C THR A 372 -28.39 71.90 3.92
N PRO A 373 -27.24 72.48 4.30
CA PRO A 373 -26.84 73.73 3.64
C PRO A 373 -25.36 73.81 3.22
N VAL A 374 -25.20 74.24 1.97
CA VAL A 374 -24.26 75.25 1.43
C VAL A 374 -22.73 74.96 1.43
N THR A 375 -22.20 74.88 0.21
CA THR A 375 -20.78 74.94 -0.20
C THR A 375 -20.18 76.35 -0.11
N PRO A 376 -18.84 76.47 -0.10
CA PRO A 376 -18.24 77.10 -1.28
C PRO A 376 -16.92 76.46 -1.78
N ARG A 377 -16.90 76.28 -3.11
CA ARG A 377 -15.83 76.53 -4.11
C ARG A 377 -14.36 76.18 -3.80
N GLY A 378 -13.74 75.39 -4.69
CA GLY A 378 -12.32 75.57 -5.00
C GLY A 378 -11.56 74.48 -5.75
N ARG A 379 -11.63 74.53 -7.09
CA ARG A 379 -10.59 74.16 -8.10
C ARG A 379 -10.19 72.70 -8.37
N SER A 380 -10.28 72.34 -9.64
CA SER A 380 -9.59 71.23 -10.30
C SER A 380 -8.21 71.65 -10.82
N LEU A 381 -7.34 70.65 -11.02
CA LEU A 381 -6.57 70.29 -12.23
C LEU A 381 -5.16 69.75 -11.89
N SER A 382 -4.95 68.50 -12.32
CA SER A 382 -3.82 67.97 -13.10
C SER A 382 -2.38 68.47 -12.89
N GLU A 383 -1.47 67.49 -13.07
CA GLU A 383 -0.03 67.60 -13.37
C GLU A 383 0.92 67.75 -12.17
N LEU A 384 1.78 66.75 -11.94
CA LEU A 384 3.15 66.82 -12.45
C LEU A 384 3.89 65.48 -12.27
N ALA A 385 4.52 65.03 -13.36
CA ALA A 385 5.47 63.95 -13.40
C ALA A 385 6.87 64.38 -12.93
N SER A 386 7.70 63.35 -12.68
CA SER A 386 9.17 63.33 -12.78
C SER A 386 10.01 63.95 -11.65
N LYS A 387 10.88 63.11 -11.07
CA LYS A 387 12.32 63.40 -10.86
C LYS A 387 13.07 62.17 -10.30
N ILE A 388 13.93 61.59 -11.15
CA ILE A 388 15.22 60.91 -10.87
C ILE A 388 16.28 62.01 -11.16
N PRO A 389 17.52 62.12 -10.57
CA PRO A 389 18.61 61.13 -10.73
C PRO A 389 19.74 61.19 -9.63
N PRO A 390 21.02 60.76 -9.86
CA PRO A 390 21.63 59.60 -9.18
C PRO A 390 23.02 59.89 -8.54
N SER A 391 23.68 58.91 -7.89
CA SER A 391 25.16 58.93 -7.76
C SER A 391 25.79 57.56 -7.42
N THR A 392 26.74 57.15 -8.27
CA THR A 392 28.08 56.55 -8.00
C THR A 392 28.20 55.33 -7.05
N GLY A 393 28.82 54.18 -7.36
CA GLY A 393 29.89 53.84 -8.30
C GLY A 393 31.14 53.38 -7.54
N SER A 394 31.47 52.08 -7.49
CA SER A 394 32.86 51.60 -7.46
C SER A 394 32.97 50.13 -7.88
N LYS A 395 34.05 49.82 -8.60
CA LYS A 395 34.39 48.55 -9.25
C LYS A 395 35.27 47.70 -8.30
N SER A 396 35.15 46.38 -8.34
CA SER A 396 36.36 45.52 -8.28
C SER A 396 36.16 44.19 -9.01
N THR A 397 37.18 43.82 -9.76
CA THR A 397 37.29 42.68 -10.68
C THR A 397 38.05 41.54 -10.04
N THR A 398 37.62 40.28 -10.18
CA THR A 398 38.57 39.18 -10.43
C THR A 398 37.93 37.98 -11.12
N LYS A 399 38.52 37.60 -12.27
CA LYS A 399 38.21 36.44 -13.10
C LYS A 399 38.70 35.13 -12.43
N ARG A 400 37.96 34.02 -12.57
CA ARG A 400 38.54 32.67 -12.52
C ARG A 400 38.05 31.81 -13.68
N LYS A 401 39.03 31.35 -14.47
CA LYS A 401 38.92 30.63 -15.74
C LYS A 401 38.39 29.20 -15.57
N LYS A 402 37.48 28.81 -16.48
CA LYS A 402 37.24 27.41 -16.91
C LYS A 402 38.48 26.87 -17.63
N ARG A 403 38.88 25.63 -17.35
CA ARG A 403 39.87 24.89 -18.15
C ARG A 403 39.28 23.54 -18.56
N LYS A 404 38.99 23.41 -19.86
CA LYS A 404 38.78 22.17 -20.62
C LYS A 404 40.11 21.77 -21.24
N GLN A 405 40.49 20.50 -21.16
CA GLN A 405 41.51 19.79 -21.97
C GLN A 405 41.38 18.30 -21.61
N ARG A 406 41.61 17.30 -22.45
CA ARG A 406 41.56 17.07 -23.90
C ARG A 406 41.75 15.55 -24.04
N LYS A 407 41.16 14.94 -25.07
CA LYS A 407 41.36 13.54 -25.46
C LYS A 407 42.85 13.24 -25.72
N SER A 408 43.29 12.02 -25.39
CA SER A 408 44.38 11.32 -26.07
C SER A 408 44.05 9.83 -26.17
N ILE A 409 44.09 9.36 -27.41
CA ILE A 409 44.06 7.98 -27.87
C ILE A 409 45.51 7.48 -27.87
N SER A 410 45.78 6.25 -27.41
CA SER A 410 46.86 5.44 -27.99
C SER A 410 46.53 3.96 -27.87
N ALA A 411 46.59 3.28 -29.01
CA ALA A 411 46.62 1.84 -29.12
C ALA A 411 47.97 1.29 -28.64
N THR A 412 47.95 0.15 -27.96
CA THR A 412 48.84 -0.99 -28.22
C THR A 412 48.12 -2.24 -27.75
#